data_AF-A0A6P6JVI4-F1
#
_entry.id   AF-A0A6P6JVI4-F1
#
_cell.length_a   1.000
_cell.length_b   1.000
_cell.length_c   1.000
_cell.angle_alpha   90.00
_cell.angle_beta   90.00
_cell.angle_gamma   90.00
#
_symmetry.space_group_name_H-M   'P 1'
#
loop_
_entity.id
_entity.type
_entity.pdbx_description
1 polymer ?
#
loop_
_entity_poly.entity_id
_entity_poly.type
_entity_poly.pdbx_seq_one_letter_code
_entity_poly.pdbx_strand_id
1 'polypeptide(L)'
;MLKRFTEIKDPIISTLALTNASLPSLSPEEWNISREILDIIKPFEEVTTEVSAEKFVTASKVILMTRGLQRIVARYQRNPSSFDPVKKLVDALMSEMTKRFGRVEHIEKLADATCLDPRFKKQAFVNHQAAEETVKRIIAAAAAINPAQSEEDTSDPGATASAGAMFWEDFDERVASLRPSATSSKTSDAMMEMRAYLAEPLLPRTSDPLSWWRRCSPVYKSLSEVTKKRLCIVATSENDLQGHLVDVIIWIKDLRIL
;
A
#
# COMPACT_ATOMS: atom_id res chain seq x y z
N MET A 1 1.17 26.21 6.91
CA MET A 1 1.49 27.59 7.42
C MET A 1 0.79 27.92 8.74
N LEU A 2 -0.46 27.47 8.89
CA LEU A 2 -1.36 27.76 10.01
C LEU A 2 -0.80 27.40 11.40
N LYS A 3 -0.04 26.30 11.52
CA LYS A 3 0.58 25.87 12.79
C LYS A 3 1.45 26.98 13.40
N ARG A 4 2.39 27.50 12.60
CA ARG A 4 3.27 28.60 13.02
C ARG A 4 2.46 29.83 13.40
N PHE A 5 1.45 30.19 12.61
CA PHE A 5 0.57 31.32 12.88
C PHE A 5 -0.13 31.21 14.25
N THR A 6 -0.62 30.03 14.61
CA THR A 6 -1.22 29.79 15.93
C THR A 6 -0.20 29.75 17.08
N GLU A 7 1.03 29.29 16.84
CA GLU A 7 2.12 29.25 17.84
C GLU A 7 2.60 30.66 18.20
N ILE A 8 2.58 31.60 17.26
CA ILE A 8 3.02 32.99 17.47
C ILE A 8 1.86 33.95 17.77
N LYS A 9 0.74 33.45 18.30
CA LYS A 9 -0.47 34.22 18.62
C LYS A 9 -0.17 35.48 19.44
N ASP A 10 0.55 35.37 20.55
CA ASP A 10 0.77 36.51 21.45
C ASP A 10 1.68 37.59 20.83
N PRO A 11 2.81 37.22 20.16
CA PRO A 11 3.56 38.17 19.36
C PRO A 11 2.73 38.87 18.27
N ILE A 12 1.85 38.15 17.56
CA ILE A 12 0.99 38.75 16.52
C ILE A 12 0.04 39.78 17.13
N ILE A 13 -0.69 39.41 18.19
CA ILE A 13 -1.66 40.29 18.85
C ILE A 13 -0.96 41.54 19.38
N SER A 14 0.18 41.37 20.04
CA SER A 14 0.96 42.48 20.61
C SER A 14 1.49 43.42 19.53
N THR A 15 2.04 42.86 18.45
CA THR A 15 2.62 43.66 17.35
C THR A 15 1.53 44.41 16.58
N LEU A 16 0.37 43.79 16.33
CA LEU A 16 -0.77 44.45 15.67
C LEU A 16 -1.31 45.59 16.53
N ALA A 17 -1.45 45.39 17.84
CA ALA A 17 -1.88 46.43 18.76
C ALA A 17 -0.93 47.64 18.78
N LEU A 18 0.37 47.41 18.63
CA LEU A 18 1.40 48.46 18.63
C LEU A 18 1.60 49.15 17.28
N THR A 19 1.49 48.41 16.17
CA THR A 19 1.88 48.92 14.84
C THR A 19 0.70 49.28 13.95
N ASN A 20 -0.45 48.60 14.11
CA ASN A 20 -1.59 48.72 13.21
C ASN A 20 -2.92 48.41 13.94
N ALA A 21 -3.24 49.18 14.98
CA ALA A 21 -4.41 48.96 15.83
C ALA A 21 -5.77 49.07 15.10
N SER A 22 -5.80 49.64 13.89
CA SER A 22 -6.98 49.72 13.03
C SER A 22 -7.30 48.42 12.28
N LEU A 23 -6.35 47.47 12.22
CA LEU A 23 -6.60 46.18 11.60
C LEU A 23 -7.47 45.30 12.51
N PRO A 24 -8.47 44.58 11.96
CA PRO A 24 -9.25 43.64 12.75
C PRO A 24 -8.34 42.52 13.25
N SER A 25 -8.27 42.32 14.57
CA SER A 25 -7.64 41.15 15.17
C SER A 25 -8.61 39.96 15.11
N LEU A 26 -8.07 38.75 14.95
CA LEU A 26 -8.86 37.53 15.10
C LEU A 26 -9.50 37.47 16.51
N SER A 27 -10.80 37.22 16.53
CA SER A 27 -11.59 36.97 17.71
C SER A 27 -11.12 35.69 18.44
N PRO A 28 -11.42 35.54 19.75
CA PRO A 28 -11.14 34.31 20.48
C PRO A 28 -11.74 33.06 19.81
N GLU A 29 -12.91 33.22 19.18
CA GLU A 29 -13.59 32.18 18.41
C GLU A 29 -12.76 31.76 17.19
N GLU A 30 -12.27 32.71 16.39
CA GLU A 30 -11.45 32.40 15.21
C GLU A 30 -10.13 31.72 15.56
N TRP A 31 -9.54 32.05 16.72
CA TRP A 31 -8.39 31.32 17.24
C TRP A 31 -8.74 29.87 17.64
N ASN A 32 -9.93 29.64 18.19
CA ASN A 32 -10.40 28.28 18.51
C ASN A 32 -10.65 27.47 17.25
N ILE A 33 -11.33 28.06 16.25
CA ILE A 33 -11.53 27.47 14.93
C ILE A 33 -10.19 27.07 14.31
N SER A 34 -9.20 27.96 14.34
CA SER A 34 -7.86 27.69 13.79
C SER A 34 -7.17 26.50 14.47
N ARG A 35 -7.33 26.34 15.79
CA ARG A 35 -6.79 25.20 16.54
C ARG A 35 -7.48 23.88 16.19
N GLU A 36 -8.82 23.88 16.10
CA GLU A 36 -9.54 22.67 15.71
C GLU A 36 -9.22 22.24 14.27
N ILE A 37 -9.09 23.20 13.36
CA ILE A 37 -8.64 22.93 11.98
C ILE A 37 -7.26 22.28 11.99
N LEU A 38 -6.33 22.78 12.81
CA LEU A 38 -4.98 22.21 12.92
C LEU A 38 -4.99 20.76 13.38
N ASP A 39 -5.82 20.43 14.37
CA ASP A 39 -5.95 19.05 14.86
C ASP A 39 -6.50 18.12 13.77
N ILE A 40 -7.41 18.61 12.93
CA ILE A 40 -8.00 17.85 11.81
C ILE A 40 -6.98 17.63 10.68
N ILE A 41 -6.17 18.64 10.33
CA ILE A 41 -5.24 18.56 9.19
C ILE A 41 -3.90 17.91 9.55
N LYS A 42 -3.51 17.89 10.83
CA LYS A 42 -2.24 17.32 11.29
C LYS A 42 -2.01 15.87 10.82
N PRO A 43 -2.99 14.94 10.88
CA PRO A 43 -2.81 13.58 10.35
C PRO A 43 -2.53 13.55 8.85
N PHE A 44 -3.05 14.51 8.08
CA PHE A 44 -2.75 14.63 6.65
C PHE A 44 -1.29 15.03 6.45
N GLU A 45 -0.78 16.01 7.21
CA GLU A 45 0.65 16.39 7.17
C GLU A 45 1.58 15.22 7.52
N GLU A 46 1.23 14.43 8.55
CA GLU A 46 1.98 13.25 8.96
C GLU A 46 2.05 12.21 7.84
N VAL A 47 0.91 11.88 7.22
CA VAL A 47 0.84 10.97 6.07
C VAL A 47 1.63 11.51 4.89
N THR A 48 1.50 12.80 4.57
CA THR A 48 2.25 13.44 3.49
C THR A 48 3.74 13.39 3.71
N THR A 49 4.19 13.60 4.94
CA THR A 49 5.61 13.56 5.30
C THR A 49 6.15 12.14 5.17
N GLU A 50 5.43 11.14 5.67
CA GLU A 50 5.79 9.72 5.54
C GLU A 50 5.89 9.30 4.07
N VAL A 51 4.87 9.61 3.26
CA VAL A 51 4.84 9.32 1.81
C VAL A 51 5.97 10.02 1.06
N SER A 52 6.35 11.23 1.49
CA SER A 52 7.41 12.02 0.86
C SER A 52 8.82 11.62 1.28
N ALA A 53 8.98 10.99 2.45
CA ALA A 53 10.27 10.55 2.97
C ALA A 53 10.72 9.20 2.39
N GLU A 54 9.77 8.36 1.97
CA GLU A 54 10.06 7.00 1.52
C GLU A 54 10.48 6.91 0.06
N LYS A 55 11.65 6.29 -0.17
CA LYS A 55 12.24 6.15 -1.50
C LYS A 55 11.76 4.93 -2.30
N PHE A 56 11.22 3.90 -1.64
CA PHE A 56 11.05 2.58 -2.29
C PHE A 56 9.70 1.86 -2.07
N VAL A 57 9.00 2.05 -0.95
CA VAL A 57 7.84 1.18 -0.58
C VAL A 57 6.55 1.96 -0.30
N THR A 58 6.47 3.19 -0.79
CA THR A 58 5.35 4.11 -0.56
C THR A 58 4.01 3.56 -1.07
N ALA A 59 4.02 2.87 -2.22
CA ALA A 59 2.81 2.34 -2.85
C ALA A 59 2.05 1.36 -1.95
N SER A 60 2.76 0.50 -1.20
CA SER A 60 2.15 -0.48 -0.29
C SER A 60 1.39 0.14 0.89
N LYS A 61 1.70 1.40 1.23
CA LYS A 61 1.11 2.10 2.37
C LYS A 61 -0.11 2.92 2.00
N VAL A 62 -0.28 3.26 0.72
CA VAL A 62 -1.30 4.22 0.27
C VAL A 62 -2.70 3.78 0.71
N ILE A 63 -3.09 2.52 0.47
CA ILE A 63 -4.42 2.02 0.86
C ILE A 63 -4.62 2.16 2.38
N LEU A 64 -3.63 1.77 3.19
CA LEU A 64 -3.69 1.85 4.64
C LEU A 64 -3.82 3.31 5.13
N MET A 65 -3.00 4.21 4.57
CA MET A 65 -2.96 5.63 4.93
C MET A 65 -4.26 6.34 4.56
N THR A 66 -4.75 6.15 3.34
CA THR A 66 -6.04 6.69 2.89
C THR A 66 -7.14 6.29 3.86
N ARG A 67 -7.20 5.01 4.24
CA ARG A 67 -8.24 4.53 5.16
C ARG A 67 -8.07 5.05 6.57
N GLY A 68 -6.84 5.19 7.04
CA GLY A 68 -6.52 5.83 8.31
C GLY A 68 -7.10 7.23 8.34
N LEU A 69 -6.84 8.03 7.30
CA LEU A 69 -7.37 9.37 7.14
C LEU A 69 -8.91 9.39 7.05
N GLN A 70 -9.52 8.53 6.24
CA GLN A 70 -10.99 8.44 6.13
C GLN A 70 -11.63 8.14 7.50
N ARG A 71 -11.02 7.23 8.28
CA ARG A 71 -11.50 6.89 9.62
C ARG A 71 -11.37 8.07 10.58
N ILE A 72 -10.31 8.86 10.49
CA ILE A 72 -10.11 10.07 11.29
C ILE A 72 -11.17 11.11 10.93
N VAL A 73 -11.35 11.43 9.65
CA VAL A 73 -12.38 12.39 9.20
C VAL A 73 -13.79 11.92 9.61
N ALA A 74 -14.09 10.63 9.45
CA ALA A 74 -15.37 10.06 9.89
C ALA A 74 -15.60 10.12 11.41
N ARG A 75 -14.53 10.21 12.23
CA ARG A 75 -14.68 10.46 13.68
C ARG A 75 -15.11 11.90 13.94
N TYR A 76 -14.54 12.86 13.22
CA TYR A 76 -14.96 14.27 13.28
C TYR A 76 -16.38 14.48 12.76
N GLN A 77 -16.84 13.70 11.77
CA GLN A 77 -18.26 13.73 11.35
C GLN A 77 -19.22 13.19 12.43
N ARG A 78 -18.81 12.15 13.16
CA ARG A 78 -19.61 11.57 14.26
C ARG A 78 -19.68 12.47 15.50
N ASN A 79 -18.63 13.25 15.73
CA ASN A 79 -18.53 14.21 16.83
C ASN A 79 -18.29 15.61 16.25
N PRO A 80 -19.31 16.24 15.65
CA PRO A 80 -19.15 17.51 14.95
C PRO A 80 -18.81 18.64 15.93
N SER A 81 -17.91 19.53 15.50
CA SER A 81 -17.56 20.77 16.21
C SER A 81 -18.78 21.65 16.46
N SER A 82 -18.72 22.58 17.41
CA SER A 82 -19.72 23.66 17.52
C SER A 82 -19.62 24.66 16.35
N PHE A 83 -18.44 24.79 15.75
CA PHE A 83 -18.15 25.81 14.73
C PHE A 83 -18.52 25.34 13.32
N ASP A 84 -19.39 26.09 12.65
CA ASP A 84 -19.84 25.79 11.27
C ASP A 84 -18.68 25.71 10.24
N PRO A 85 -17.65 26.58 10.27
CA PRO A 85 -16.50 26.44 9.36
C PRO A 85 -15.77 25.11 9.49
N VAL A 86 -15.66 24.59 10.72
CA VAL A 86 -14.99 23.30 11.00
C VAL A 86 -15.81 22.14 10.44
N LYS A 87 -17.15 22.16 10.61
CA LYS A 87 -18.04 21.15 10.01
C LYS A 87 -17.91 21.11 8.49
N LYS A 88 -17.98 22.29 7.85
CA LYS A 88 -17.82 22.43 6.39
C LYS A 88 -16.49 21.90 5.90
N LEU A 89 -15.40 22.16 6.64
CA LEU A 89 -14.09 21.59 6.32
C LEU A 89 -14.10 20.06 6.38
N VAL A 90 -14.65 19.48 7.45
CA VAL A 90 -14.71 18.02 7.64
C VAL A 90 -15.52 17.36 6.51
N ASP A 91 -16.66 17.93 6.13
CA ASP A 91 -17.49 17.41 5.04
C ASP A 91 -16.79 17.55 3.68
N ALA A 92 -16.13 18.68 3.44
CA ALA A 92 -15.33 18.89 2.23
C ALA A 92 -14.17 17.89 2.13
N LEU A 93 -13.45 17.65 3.24
CA LEU A 93 -12.39 16.65 3.30
C LEU A 93 -12.93 15.26 3.00
N MET A 94 -14.05 14.85 3.62
CA MET A 94 -14.62 13.53 3.36
C MET A 94 -15.09 13.38 1.91
N SER A 95 -15.71 14.42 1.35
CA SER A 95 -16.14 14.45 -0.04
C SER A 95 -14.96 14.26 -1.01
N GLU A 96 -13.91 15.06 -0.86
CA GLU A 96 -12.72 14.97 -1.71
C GLU A 96 -11.98 13.65 -1.54
N MET A 97 -11.88 13.13 -0.31
CA MET A 97 -11.30 11.81 -0.05
C MET A 97 -12.11 10.69 -0.72
N THR A 98 -13.43 10.76 -0.70
CA THR A 98 -14.30 9.75 -1.34
C THR A 98 -14.18 9.84 -2.86
N LYS A 99 -14.20 11.05 -3.40
CA LYS A 99 -14.06 11.32 -4.83
C LYS A 99 -12.73 10.81 -5.39
N ARG A 100 -11.62 11.06 -4.67
CA ARG A 100 -10.26 10.71 -5.14
C ARG A 100 -9.86 9.28 -4.81
N PHE A 101 -10.24 8.79 -3.63
CA PHE A 101 -9.76 7.51 -3.11
C PHE A 101 -10.84 6.48 -2.84
N GLY A 102 -12.10 6.74 -3.21
CA GLY A 102 -13.20 5.78 -3.01
C GLY A 102 -12.99 4.43 -3.71
N ARG A 103 -12.14 4.39 -4.74
CA ARG A 103 -11.76 3.16 -5.46
C ARG A 103 -10.28 2.79 -5.32
N VAL A 104 -9.58 3.32 -4.30
CA VAL A 104 -8.13 3.11 -4.13
C VAL A 104 -7.74 1.62 -4.04
N GLU A 105 -8.60 0.78 -3.45
CA GLU A 105 -8.39 -0.67 -3.33
C GLU A 105 -8.49 -1.43 -4.67
N HIS A 106 -9.06 -0.81 -5.71
CA HIS A 106 -9.18 -1.41 -7.05
C HIS A 106 -8.04 -0.98 -7.99
N ILE A 107 -7.17 -0.06 -7.56
CA ILE A 107 -6.00 0.32 -8.34
C ILE A 107 -4.99 -0.82 -8.23
N GLU A 108 -4.85 -1.60 -9.31
CA GLU A 108 -4.13 -2.87 -9.30
C GLU A 108 -2.70 -2.76 -8.73
N LYS A 109 -1.94 -1.73 -9.16
CA LYS A 109 -0.57 -1.51 -8.68
C LYS A 109 -0.51 -1.29 -7.16
N LEU A 110 -1.45 -0.52 -6.62
CA LEU A 110 -1.54 -0.25 -5.18
C LEU A 110 -2.00 -1.48 -4.41
N ALA A 111 -3.01 -2.17 -4.92
CA ALA A 111 -3.56 -3.36 -4.31
C ALA A 111 -2.52 -4.48 -4.27
N ASP A 112 -1.84 -4.73 -5.38
CA ASP A 112 -0.78 -5.73 -5.47
C ASP A 112 0.36 -5.41 -4.50
N ALA A 113 0.87 -4.17 -4.51
CA ALA A 113 1.94 -3.73 -3.61
C ALA A 113 1.53 -3.84 -2.13
N THR A 114 0.28 -3.49 -1.79
CA THR A 114 -0.25 -3.58 -0.42
C THR A 114 -0.39 -5.04 0.02
N CYS A 115 -0.91 -5.90 -0.86
CA CYS A 115 -1.10 -7.33 -0.55
C CYS A 115 0.23 -8.09 -0.43
N LEU A 116 1.23 -7.71 -1.25
CA LEU A 116 2.59 -8.28 -1.20
C LEU A 116 3.45 -7.68 -0.08
N ASP A 117 2.98 -6.67 0.65
CA ASP A 117 3.70 -6.18 1.82
C ASP A 117 3.38 -7.06 3.04
N PRO A 118 4.37 -7.76 3.64
CA PRO A 118 4.15 -8.66 4.77
C PRO A 118 3.68 -7.95 6.05
N ARG A 119 3.76 -6.62 6.11
CA ARG A 119 3.22 -5.80 7.22
C ARG A 119 1.72 -5.62 7.12
N PHE A 120 1.12 -5.79 5.94
CA PHE A 120 -0.25 -5.38 5.63
C PHE A 120 -1.12 -6.50 5.09
N LYS A 121 -0.68 -7.17 4.02
CA LYS A 121 -1.39 -8.26 3.34
C LYS A 121 -2.87 -7.91 3.08
N LYS A 122 -3.77 -8.90 3.18
CA LYS A 122 -5.23 -8.71 3.01
C LYS A 122 -5.87 -7.87 4.11
N GLN A 123 -5.22 -7.77 5.28
CA GLN A 123 -5.75 -7.03 6.43
C GLN A 123 -5.82 -5.51 6.17
N ALA A 124 -5.10 -5.01 5.16
CA ALA A 124 -5.19 -3.63 4.72
C ALA A 124 -6.39 -3.32 3.80
N PHE A 125 -7.29 -4.27 3.50
CA PHE A 125 -8.46 -4.10 2.61
C PHE A 125 -9.81 -4.04 3.39
N VAL A 126 -10.76 -3.19 2.94
CA VAL A 126 -12.10 -2.99 3.52
C VAL A 126 -12.99 -3.88 2.66
N ASN A 127 -12.82 -3.72 1.35
CA ASN A 127 -13.53 -4.46 0.36
C ASN A 127 -12.88 -5.83 0.24
N HIS A 128 -13.54 -6.82 0.85
CA HIS A 128 -13.13 -8.22 0.78
C HIS A 128 -13.02 -8.71 -0.66
N GLN A 129 -13.93 -8.29 -1.55
CA GLN A 129 -13.88 -8.64 -2.96
C GLN A 129 -12.61 -8.10 -3.65
N ALA A 130 -12.27 -6.83 -3.42
CA ALA A 130 -11.04 -6.24 -3.98
C ALA A 130 -9.78 -6.98 -3.49
N ALA A 131 -9.78 -7.43 -2.22
CA ALA A 131 -8.69 -8.26 -1.69
C ALA A 131 -8.60 -9.62 -2.39
N GLU A 132 -9.73 -10.32 -2.59
CA GLU A 132 -9.74 -11.61 -3.29
C GLU A 132 -9.34 -11.48 -4.77
N GLU A 133 -9.80 -10.44 -5.46
CA GLU A 133 -9.41 -10.16 -6.86
C GLU A 133 -7.90 -9.92 -6.97
N THR A 134 -7.34 -9.17 -6.02
CA THR A 134 -5.90 -8.91 -5.92
C THR A 134 -5.12 -10.21 -5.70
N VAL A 135 -5.57 -11.06 -4.79
CA VAL A 135 -4.95 -12.37 -4.54
C VAL A 135 -4.95 -13.24 -5.79
N LYS A 136 -6.09 -13.31 -6.50
CA LYS A 136 -6.21 -14.07 -7.76
C LYS A 136 -5.24 -13.54 -8.82
N ARG A 137 -5.14 -12.21 -8.97
CA ARG A 137 -4.23 -11.56 -9.93
C ARG A 137 -2.76 -11.87 -9.60
N ILE A 138 -2.37 -11.81 -8.32
CA ILE A 138 -1.01 -12.17 -7.89
C ILE A 138 -0.72 -13.65 -8.14
N ILE A 139 -1.65 -14.57 -7.84
CA ILE A 139 -1.48 -16.00 -8.10
C ILE A 139 -1.28 -16.25 -9.60
N ALA A 140 -2.10 -15.62 -10.46
CA ALA A 140 -1.95 -15.73 -11.90
C ALA A 140 -0.59 -15.22 -12.39
N ALA A 141 -0.13 -14.08 -11.84
CA ALA A 141 1.19 -13.53 -12.14
C ALA A 141 2.33 -14.44 -11.68
N ALA A 142 2.19 -15.08 -10.51
CA ALA A 142 3.17 -16.03 -9.97
C ALA A 142 3.22 -17.33 -10.79
N ALA A 143 2.07 -17.88 -11.18
CA ALA A 143 1.99 -19.08 -12.01
C ALA A 143 2.60 -18.89 -13.41
N ALA A 144 2.63 -17.65 -13.92
CA ALA A 144 3.25 -17.29 -15.18
C ALA A 144 4.79 -17.17 -15.11
N ILE A 145 5.38 -17.22 -13.91
CA ILE A 145 6.84 -17.14 -13.74
C ILE A 145 7.43 -18.53 -14.01
N ASN A 146 8.42 -18.60 -14.89
CA ASN A 146 9.22 -19.81 -15.11
C ASN A 146 10.45 -19.74 -14.18
N PRO A 147 10.49 -20.49 -13.06
CA PRO A 147 11.65 -20.49 -12.16
C PRO A 147 12.93 -21.11 -12.77
N ALA A 148 12.83 -21.71 -13.97
CA ALA A 148 13.94 -22.37 -14.68
C ALA A 148 15.00 -21.42 -15.28
N GLN A 149 14.89 -20.09 -15.09
CA GLN A 149 15.90 -19.13 -15.57
C GLN A 149 16.85 -18.61 -14.48
N SER A 150 16.75 -19.11 -13.25
CA SER A 150 17.56 -18.63 -12.12
C SER A 150 18.49 -19.68 -11.48
N GLU A 151 18.56 -20.88 -12.02
CA GLU A 151 19.55 -21.90 -11.64
C GLU A 151 20.20 -22.42 -12.94
N GLU A 152 21.29 -21.78 -13.38
CA GLU A 152 22.32 -22.52 -14.13
C GLU A 152 22.92 -23.50 -13.13
N ASP A 153 22.60 -24.80 -13.27
CA ASP A 153 23.52 -25.89 -12.95
C ASP A 153 22.99 -27.23 -13.49
N THR A 154 23.69 -27.69 -14.54
CA THR A 154 24.03 -29.08 -14.89
C THR A 154 23.02 -30.18 -14.53
N SER A 155 22.14 -30.52 -15.48
CA SER A 155 21.60 -31.88 -15.59
C SER A 155 22.42 -32.67 -16.61
N ASP A 156 23.34 -33.49 -16.11
CA ASP A 156 24.04 -34.54 -16.85
C ASP A 156 23.04 -35.64 -17.27
N PRO A 157 22.90 -36.00 -18.56
CA PRO A 157 22.01 -37.07 -18.99
C PRO A 157 22.77 -38.41 -18.94
N GLY A 158 22.87 -38.99 -17.74
CA GLY A 158 23.60 -40.24 -17.51
C GLY A 158 22.88 -41.22 -16.59
N ALA A 159 21.66 -41.65 -16.92
CA ALA A 159 21.02 -42.77 -16.24
C ALA A 159 21.07 -44.03 -17.13
N THR A 160 22.04 -44.90 -16.84
CA THR A 160 22.11 -46.28 -17.33
C THR A 160 20.83 -47.04 -16.97
N ALA A 161 20.10 -47.51 -17.99
CA ALA A 161 18.92 -48.35 -17.84
C ALA A 161 19.28 -49.67 -17.14
N SER A 162 18.77 -49.86 -15.93
CA SER A 162 18.80 -51.12 -15.19
C SER A 162 17.53 -51.91 -15.49
N ALA A 163 17.63 -53.25 -15.51
CA ALA A 163 16.56 -54.20 -15.80
C ALA A 163 15.30 -54.09 -14.89
N GLY A 164 15.35 -53.28 -13.83
CA GLY A 164 14.17 -52.89 -13.06
C GLY A 164 13.22 -51.93 -13.78
N ALA A 165 13.69 -51.20 -14.81
CA ALA A 165 12.90 -50.18 -15.50
C ALA A 165 11.69 -50.76 -16.27
N MET A 166 11.84 -51.90 -16.94
CA MET A 166 10.75 -52.49 -17.75
C MET A 166 9.54 -52.94 -16.90
N PHE A 167 9.75 -53.34 -15.65
CA PHE A 167 8.64 -53.69 -14.75
C PHE A 167 7.86 -52.44 -14.32
N TRP A 168 8.56 -51.32 -14.17
CA TRP A 168 7.96 -50.06 -13.77
C TRP A 168 7.40 -49.27 -14.94
N GLU A 169 7.70 -49.59 -16.21
CA GLU A 169 7.23 -48.84 -17.39
C GLU A 169 5.70 -48.62 -17.42
N ASP A 170 4.88 -49.66 -17.22
CA ASP A 170 3.40 -49.51 -17.19
C ASP A 170 2.94 -48.66 -15.98
N PHE A 171 3.65 -48.75 -14.86
CA PHE A 171 3.36 -47.94 -13.68
C PHE A 171 3.78 -46.48 -13.88
N ASP A 172 4.96 -46.25 -14.44
CA ASP A 172 5.51 -44.93 -14.74
C ASP A 172 4.69 -44.22 -15.83
N GLU A 173 4.18 -44.96 -16.82
CA GLU A 173 3.26 -44.45 -17.85
C GLU A 173 1.89 -44.08 -17.26
N ARG A 174 1.35 -44.91 -16.34
CA ARG A 174 0.14 -44.58 -15.56
C ARG A 174 0.35 -43.37 -14.65
N VAL A 175 1.49 -43.27 -13.99
CA VAL A 175 1.82 -42.11 -13.14
C VAL A 175 2.04 -40.86 -13.97
N ALA A 176 2.67 -40.96 -15.14
CA ALA A 176 2.88 -39.87 -16.07
C ALA A 176 1.56 -39.35 -16.67
N SER A 177 0.62 -40.25 -16.97
CA SER A 177 -0.71 -39.90 -17.46
C SER A 177 -1.65 -39.33 -16.38
N LEU A 178 -1.41 -39.67 -15.09
CA LEU A 178 -2.07 -39.03 -13.95
C LEU A 178 -1.49 -37.64 -13.61
N ARG A 179 -0.33 -37.29 -14.18
CA ARG A 179 0.32 -36.00 -13.92
C ARG A 179 -0.53 -34.89 -14.53
N PRO A 180 -1.01 -33.92 -13.72
CA PRO A 180 -1.75 -32.79 -14.25
C PRO A 180 -0.90 -32.05 -15.29
N SER A 181 -1.56 -31.41 -16.27
CA SER A 181 -0.88 -30.50 -17.20
C SER A 181 0.08 -29.57 -16.44
N ALA A 182 1.28 -29.36 -16.97
CA ALA A 182 2.30 -28.53 -16.31
C ALA A 182 1.75 -27.15 -15.90
N THR A 183 0.78 -26.62 -16.64
CA THR A 183 0.08 -25.36 -16.34
C THR A 183 -0.83 -25.43 -15.10
N SER A 184 -1.55 -26.54 -14.90
CA SER A 184 -2.39 -26.72 -13.70
C SER A 184 -1.56 -26.97 -12.45
N SER A 185 -0.41 -27.65 -12.59
CA SER A 185 0.58 -27.81 -11.49
C SER A 185 1.12 -26.45 -11.02
N LYS A 186 1.60 -25.61 -11.95
CA LYS A 186 2.15 -24.27 -11.60
C LYS A 186 1.15 -23.37 -10.89
N THR A 187 -0.11 -23.40 -11.33
CA THR A 187 -1.18 -22.62 -10.69
C THR A 187 -1.48 -23.14 -9.28
N SER A 188 -1.48 -24.45 -9.09
CA SER A 188 -1.63 -25.07 -7.76
C SER A 188 -0.48 -24.70 -6.83
N ASP A 189 0.75 -24.73 -7.32
CA ASP A 189 1.95 -24.39 -6.53
C ASP A 189 1.93 -22.92 -6.10
N ALA A 190 1.65 -22.00 -7.04
CA ALA A 190 1.51 -20.57 -6.74
C ALA A 190 0.38 -20.30 -5.74
N MET A 191 -0.73 -21.05 -5.83
CA MET A 191 -1.83 -20.94 -4.88
C MET A 191 -1.43 -21.41 -3.48
N MET A 192 -0.68 -22.50 -3.38
CA MET A 192 -0.17 -23.02 -2.10
C MET A 192 0.83 -22.03 -1.47
N GLU A 193 1.74 -21.49 -2.28
CA GLU A 193 2.71 -20.47 -1.88
C GLU A 193 2.01 -19.22 -1.34
N MET A 194 0.99 -18.72 -2.05
CA MET A 194 0.18 -17.57 -1.63
C MET A 194 -0.58 -17.83 -0.33
N ARG A 195 -1.17 -19.02 -0.18
CA ARG A 195 -1.85 -19.40 1.07
C ARG A 195 -0.88 -19.42 2.25
N ALA A 196 0.31 -19.99 2.08
CA ALA A 196 1.33 -20.03 3.11
C ALA A 196 1.77 -18.60 3.50
N TYR A 197 2.09 -17.76 2.51
CA TYR A 197 2.43 -16.35 2.74
C TYR A 197 1.34 -15.58 3.51
N LEU A 198 0.07 -15.76 3.13
CA LEU A 198 -1.05 -15.09 3.79
C LEU A 198 -1.31 -15.59 5.22
N ALA A 199 -0.91 -16.84 5.53
CA ALA A 199 -1.03 -17.42 6.86
C ALA A 199 0.08 -17.00 7.83
N GLU A 200 1.24 -16.56 7.32
CA GLU A 200 2.32 -16.01 8.15
C GLU A 200 1.83 -14.81 8.98
N PRO A 201 2.37 -14.60 10.19
CA PRO A 201 2.06 -13.42 10.99
C PRO A 201 2.44 -12.12 10.25
N LEU A 202 1.76 -11.04 10.60
CA LEU A 202 2.10 -9.71 10.08
C LEU A 202 3.44 -9.26 10.63
N LEU A 203 4.28 -8.72 9.75
CA LEU A 203 5.55 -8.12 10.13
C LEU A 203 5.31 -6.79 10.88
N PRO A 204 6.11 -6.42 11.89
CA PRO A 204 6.00 -5.11 12.53
C PRO A 204 6.10 -3.96 11.52
N ARG A 205 5.30 -2.91 11.71
CA ARG A 205 5.22 -1.76 10.79
C ARG A 205 6.58 -1.09 10.52
N THR A 206 7.45 -1.08 11.54
CA THR A 206 8.77 -0.44 11.50
C THR A 206 9.85 -1.29 10.84
N SER A 207 9.58 -2.56 10.54
CA SER A 207 10.52 -3.44 9.85
C SER A 207 10.57 -3.16 8.34
N ASP A 208 11.68 -3.53 7.72
CA ASP A 208 11.85 -3.44 6.27
C ASP A 208 11.23 -4.68 5.56
N PRO A 209 10.16 -4.49 4.76
CA PRO A 209 9.53 -5.59 4.02
C PRO A 209 10.45 -6.18 2.94
N LEU A 210 11.37 -5.41 2.37
CA LEU A 210 12.28 -5.91 1.33
C LEU A 210 13.31 -6.88 1.90
N SER A 211 13.83 -6.60 3.10
CA SER A 211 14.69 -7.52 3.84
C SER A 211 13.97 -8.82 4.19
N TRP A 212 12.68 -8.75 4.54
CA TRP A 212 11.86 -9.96 4.76
C TRP A 212 11.73 -10.80 3.50
N TRP A 213 11.39 -10.18 2.35
CA TRP A 213 11.28 -10.88 1.07
C TRP A 213 12.61 -11.51 0.63
N ARG A 214 13.75 -10.83 0.82
CA ARG A 214 15.08 -11.42 0.53
C ARG A 214 15.32 -12.69 1.33
N ARG A 215 14.99 -12.69 2.62
CA ARG A 215 15.17 -13.85 3.51
C ARG A 215 14.24 -15.01 3.13
N CYS A 216 13.00 -14.70 2.77
CA CYS A 216 11.99 -15.72 2.48
C CYS A 216 11.95 -16.14 1.00
N SER A 217 12.80 -15.54 0.14
CA SER A 217 12.86 -15.83 -1.30
C SER A 217 13.08 -17.30 -1.66
N PRO A 218 13.87 -18.11 -0.90
CA PRO A 218 13.99 -19.54 -1.19
C PRO A 218 12.71 -20.33 -0.95
N VAL A 219 11.86 -19.86 -0.03
CA VAL A 219 10.58 -20.49 0.36
C VAL A 219 9.47 -20.04 -0.57
N TYR A 220 9.40 -18.74 -0.86
CA TYR A 220 8.40 -18.13 -1.72
C TYR A 220 9.03 -17.72 -3.07
N LYS A 221 9.45 -18.71 -3.87
CA LYS A 221 10.19 -18.47 -5.11
C LYS A 221 9.39 -17.61 -6.10
N SER A 222 8.14 -17.98 -6.39
CA SER A 222 7.33 -17.32 -7.42
C SER A 222 6.85 -15.95 -6.95
N LEU A 223 6.38 -15.85 -5.71
CA LEU A 223 5.90 -14.60 -5.14
C LEU A 223 7.03 -13.59 -4.93
N SER A 224 8.25 -14.03 -4.63
CA SER A 224 9.40 -13.12 -4.51
C SER A 224 9.73 -12.47 -5.86
N GLU A 225 9.61 -13.21 -6.95
CA GLU A 225 9.77 -12.67 -8.30
C GLU A 225 8.63 -11.70 -8.68
N VAL A 226 7.38 -12.02 -8.32
CA VAL A 226 6.26 -11.05 -8.48
C VAL A 226 6.53 -9.79 -7.65
N THR A 227 6.97 -9.95 -6.40
CA THR A 227 7.30 -8.87 -5.47
C THR A 227 8.36 -7.95 -6.06
N LYS A 228 9.46 -8.50 -6.59
CA LYS A 228 10.48 -7.69 -7.27
C LYS A 228 9.90 -6.86 -8.41
N LYS A 229 8.98 -7.42 -9.21
CA LYS A 229 8.35 -6.68 -10.32
C LYS A 229 7.32 -5.64 -9.89
N ARG A 230 6.66 -5.81 -8.73
CA ARG A 230 5.53 -4.97 -8.28
C ARG A 230 5.89 -3.97 -7.18
N LEU A 231 6.73 -4.36 -6.22
CA LEU A 231 7.19 -3.51 -5.11
C LEU A 231 8.43 -2.69 -5.47
N CYS A 232 9.27 -3.13 -6.41
CA CYS A 232 10.41 -2.32 -6.90
C CYS A 232 10.03 -1.35 -8.04
N ILE A 233 8.74 -1.12 -8.30
CA ILE A 233 8.30 -0.01 -9.16
C ILE A 233 8.50 1.26 -8.34
N VAL A 234 9.72 1.77 -8.39
CA VAL A 234 10.09 3.02 -7.76
C VAL A 234 9.28 4.15 -8.41
N ALA A 235 8.73 5.01 -7.56
CA ALA A 235 8.20 6.32 -7.93
C ALA A 235 9.33 7.32 -8.31
N THR A 236 10.29 6.90 -9.15
CA THR A 236 11.42 7.74 -9.62
C THR A 236 11.42 8.01 -11.11
N SER A 237 10.52 7.44 -11.90
CA SER A 237 10.29 7.92 -13.26
C SER A 237 8.95 8.65 -13.32
N GLU A 238 9.02 9.97 -13.53
CA GLU A 238 7.89 10.85 -13.86
C GLU A 238 7.07 10.35 -15.07
N ASN A 239 7.51 9.31 -15.78
CA ASN A 239 6.91 8.83 -17.02
C ASN A 239 6.09 7.53 -16.95
N ASP A 240 6.17 6.70 -15.89
CA ASP A 240 5.49 5.37 -15.87
C ASP A 240 4.42 5.19 -14.77
N LEU A 241 4.26 6.21 -13.93
CA LEU A 241 3.16 6.27 -12.99
C LEU A 241 1.92 6.73 -13.76
N GLN A 242 1.06 5.77 -14.14
CA GLN A 242 -0.31 6.05 -14.59
C GLN A 242 -0.90 7.16 -13.71
N GLY A 243 -1.43 8.21 -14.34
CA GLY A 243 -1.73 9.52 -13.73
C GLY A 243 -2.34 9.46 -12.34
N HIS A 244 -3.20 8.47 -12.04
CA HIS A 244 -3.81 8.30 -10.72
C HIS A 244 -2.84 8.13 -9.54
N LEU A 245 -1.70 7.44 -9.67
CA LEU A 245 -0.76 7.31 -8.53
C LEU A 245 0.01 8.61 -8.28
N VAL A 246 0.38 9.28 -9.39
CA VAL A 246 0.97 10.61 -9.35
C VAL A 246 -0.02 11.57 -8.75
N ASP A 247 -1.29 11.58 -9.17
CA ASP A 247 -2.34 12.44 -8.65
C ASP A 247 -2.64 12.18 -7.17
N VAL A 248 -2.57 10.93 -6.70
CA VAL A 248 -2.71 10.58 -5.28
C VAL A 248 -1.55 11.14 -4.47
N ILE A 249 -0.32 10.91 -4.94
CA ILE A 249 0.90 11.35 -4.24
C ILE A 249 1.05 12.88 -4.32
N ILE A 250 0.75 13.48 -5.48
CA ILE A 250 0.72 14.92 -5.72
C ILE A 250 -0.37 15.54 -4.86
N TRP A 251 -1.60 15.02 -4.81
CA TRP A 251 -2.63 15.58 -3.95
C TRP A 251 -2.27 15.48 -2.45
N ILE A 252 -1.70 14.35 -2.03
CA ILE A 252 -1.16 14.19 -0.68
C ILE A 252 -0.04 15.23 -0.45
N LYS A 253 0.83 15.49 -1.43
CA LYS A 253 1.88 16.51 -1.35
C LYS A 253 1.36 17.95 -1.42
N ASP A 254 0.28 18.21 -2.15
CA ASP A 254 -0.34 19.52 -2.35
C ASP A 254 -1.11 19.97 -1.10
N LEU A 255 -1.57 19.04 -0.27
CA LEU A 255 -2.04 19.32 1.10
C LEU A 255 -0.97 19.99 1.97
N ARG A 256 0.31 19.89 1.62
CA ARG A 256 1.42 20.56 2.33
C ARG A 256 1.49 22.07 2.07
N ILE A 257 0.74 22.57 1.08
CA ILE A 257 0.73 23.99 0.68
C ILE A 257 -0.32 24.81 1.48
N LEU A 258 -1.16 24.16 2.31
CA LEU A 258 -2.05 24.81 3.29
C LEU A 258 -1.36 24.91 4.67
#